data_AF-A0AA87U7K3-F1
#
_entry.id   AF-A0AA87U7K3-F1
#
_cell.length_a   1.000
_cell.length_b   1.000
_cell.length_c   1.000
_cell.angle_alpha   90.00
_cell.angle_beta   90.00
_cell.angle_gamma   90.00
#
_symmetry.space_group_name_H-M   'P 1'
#
loop_
_entity.id
_entity.type
_entity.pdbx_description
1 polymer ?
#
loop_
_entity_poly.entity_id
_entity_poly.type
_entity_poly.pdbx_seq_one_letter_code
_entity_poly.pdbx_strand_id
1 'polypeptide(L)'
;MANAANTIVVNVPHIGLSKDSARGFALDQLARQQGYQSFAEWSVNCFDQGLQISGEVRESDSIDVVTDEAGPAGLLLKTFGYEVVLRLRKTDS
;
A
#
# COMPACT_ATOMS: atom_id res chain seq x y z
N MET A 1 -24.30 -1.63 14.79
CA MET A 1 -22.97 -1.02 15.02
C MET A 1 -22.18 -1.20 13.74
N ALA A 2 -21.79 -0.10 13.07
CA ALA A 2 -21.23 -0.15 11.73
C ALA A 2 -19.85 -0.82 11.75
N ASN A 3 -19.77 -1.97 11.07
CA ASN A 3 -18.57 -2.75 10.85
C ASN A 3 -17.66 -1.99 9.87
N ALA A 4 -16.98 -0.96 10.36
CA ALA A 4 -16.00 -0.22 9.58
C ALA A 4 -14.76 -1.12 9.42
N ALA A 5 -14.78 -1.99 8.41
CA ALA A 5 -13.60 -2.66 7.93
C ALA A 5 -12.64 -1.56 7.42
N ASN A 6 -11.68 -1.15 8.24
CA ASN A 6 -10.72 -0.12 7.87
C ASN A 6 -9.87 -0.68 6.73
N THR A 7 -10.14 -0.18 5.52
CA THR A 7 -9.37 -0.50 4.33
C THR A 7 -8.32 0.57 4.16
N ILE A 8 -7.06 0.15 4.17
CA ILE A 8 -5.89 1.00 4.01
C ILE A 8 -5.31 0.70 2.63
N VAL A 9 -5.11 1.75 1.85
CA VAL A 9 -4.54 1.66 0.50
C VAL A 9 -3.21 2.39 0.47
N VAL A 10 -2.15 1.70 0.05
CA VAL A 10 -0.81 2.25 -0.10
C VAL A 10 -0.37 2.09 -1.54
N ASN A 11 -0.05 3.21 -2.19
CA ASN A 11 0.40 3.23 -3.58
C ASN A 11 1.94 3.25 -3.64
N VAL A 12 2.53 2.36 -4.42
CA VAL A 12 3.98 2.29 -4.64
C VAL A 12 4.30 2.70 -6.08
N PRO A 13 5.11 3.74 -6.29
CA PRO A 13 5.54 4.13 -7.63
C PRO A 13 6.42 3.05 -8.27
N HIS A 14 6.26 2.81 -9.58
CA HIS A 14 7.00 1.78 -10.29
C HIS A 14 8.44 2.25 -10.56
N ILE A 15 9.39 1.89 -9.71
CA ILE A 15 10.83 2.08 -9.99
C ILE A 15 11.57 0.79 -9.63
N GLY A 16 11.65 -0.14 -10.59
CA GLY A 16 12.53 -1.33 -10.50
C GLY A 16 12.27 -2.36 -9.40
N LEU A 17 11.17 -2.25 -8.65
CA LEU A 17 10.82 -3.21 -7.59
C LEU A 17 9.95 -4.34 -8.16
N SER A 18 10.22 -5.59 -7.75
CA SER A 18 9.30 -6.69 -7.94
C SER A 18 8.04 -6.50 -7.08
N LYS A 19 6.95 -7.19 -7.43
CA LYS A 19 5.68 -7.16 -6.69
C LYS A 19 5.85 -7.39 -5.18
N ASP A 20 6.68 -8.36 -4.78
CA ASP A 20 6.92 -8.68 -3.37
C ASP A 20 7.78 -7.61 -2.68
N SER A 21 8.78 -7.06 -3.36
CA SER A 21 9.58 -5.96 -2.83
C SER A 21 8.76 -4.67 -2.67
N ALA A 22 7.90 -4.36 -3.64
CA ALA A 22 6.95 -3.26 -3.56
C ALA A 22 5.98 -3.44 -2.38
N ARG A 23 5.49 -4.66 -2.17
CA ARG A 23 4.67 -5.01 -1.01
C ARG A 23 5.39 -4.74 0.30
N GLY A 24 6.57 -5.33 0.51
CA GLY A 24 7.32 -5.15 1.76
C GLY A 24 7.60 -3.68 2.05
N PHE A 25 8.00 -2.93 1.02
CA PHE A 25 8.24 -1.49 1.12
C PHE A 25 6.98 -0.70 1.52
N ALA A 26 5.84 -0.98 0.89
CA ALA A 26 4.57 -0.32 1.21
C ALA A 26 4.15 -0.56 2.67
N LEU A 27 4.31 -1.80 3.14
CA LEU A 27 3.94 -2.21 4.49
C LEU A 27 4.80 -1.49 5.54
N ASP A 28 6.11 -1.40 5.31
CA ASP A 28 7.00 -0.69 6.23
C ASP A 28 6.78 0.83 6.18
N GLN A 29 6.48 1.40 5.01
CA GLN A 29 6.10 2.81 4.92
C GLN A 29 4.82 3.10 5.72
N LEU A 30 3.80 2.25 5.58
CA LEU A 30 2.56 2.39 6.34
C LEU A 30 2.81 2.35 7.84
N ALA A 31 3.60 1.40 8.32
CA ALA A 31 3.92 1.27 9.73
C ALA A 31 4.60 2.53 10.28
N ARG A 32 5.58 3.07 9.52
CA ARG A 32 6.28 4.31 9.87
C ARG A 32 5.36 5.53 9.89
N GLN A 33 4.40 5.62 8.97
CA GLN A 33 3.39 6.67 8.98
C GLN A 33 2.49 6.63 10.23
N GLN A 34 2.32 5.44 10.82
CA GLN A 34 1.60 5.27 12.07
C GLN A 34 2.50 5.35 13.31
N GLY A 35 3.80 5.67 13.14
CA GLY A 35 4.76 5.85 14.22
C GLY A 35 5.50 4.59 14.68
N TYR A 36 5.34 3.47 13.97
CA TYR A 36 6.02 2.20 14.27
C TYR A 36 7.33 2.06 13.48
N GLN A 37 8.28 1.30 14.02
CA GLN A 37 9.59 1.10 13.37
C GLN A 37 9.50 0.15 12.16
N SER A 38 8.55 -0.78 12.18
CA SER A 38 8.35 -1.79 11.14
C SER A 38 6.91 -2.27 11.06
N PHE A 39 6.55 -2.90 9.94
CA PHE A 39 5.25 -3.54 9.81
C PHE A 39 5.02 -4.67 10.83
N ALA A 40 6.07 -5.37 11.24
CA ALA A 40 5.97 -6.41 12.25
C ALA A 40 5.46 -5.85 13.59
N GLU A 41 6.00 -4.72 14.04
CA GLU A 41 5.58 -4.04 15.26
C GLU A 41 4.12 -3.55 15.17
N TRP A 42 3.77 -2.91 14.05
CA TRP A 42 2.39 -2.49 13.80
C TRP A 42 1.42 -3.67 13.82
N SER A 43 1.80 -4.80 13.23
CA SER A 43 0.95 -5.98 13.14
C SER A 43 0.66 -6.59 14.51
N VAL A 44 1.65 -6.65 15.41
CA VAL A 44 1.46 -7.12 16.79
C VAL A 44 0.45 -6.22 17.51
N ASN A 45 0.61 -4.90 17.41
CA ASN A 45 -0.33 -3.96 18.01
C ASN A 45 -1.76 -4.10 17.45
N CYS A 46 -1.92 -4.43 16.16
CA CYS A 46 -3.24 -4.76 15.61
C CYS A 46 -3.81 -6.05 16.24
N PHE A 47 -3.00 -7.10 16.40
CA PHE A 47 -3.45 -8.34 17.04
C PHE A 47 -3.83 -8.13 18.51
N ASP A 48 -3.07 -7.33 19.26
CA ASP A 48 -3.39 -6.99 20.66
C ASP A 48 -4.73 -6.24 20.79
N GLN A 49 -5.15 -5.52 19.75
CA GLN A 49 -6.46 -4.88 19.65
C GLN A 49 -7.58 -5.82 19.19
N GLY A 50 -7.29 -7.10 18.97
CA GLY A 50 -8.24 -8.07 18.42
C GLY A 50 -8.59 -7.78 16.96
N LEU A 51 -7.62 -7.29 16.17
CA LEU A 51 -7.80 -7.06 14.74
C LEU A 51 -7.14 -8.17 13.94
N GLN A 52 -7.87 -8.68 12.96
CA GLN A 52 -7.35 -9.50 11.88
C GLN A 52 -6.89 -8.62 10.73
N ILE A 53 -5.69 -8.90 10.22
CA ILE A 53 -5.11 -8.23 9.07
C ILE A 53 -5.22 -9.15 7.86
N SER A 54 -5.77 -8.65 6.76
CA SER A 54 -5.71 -9.31 5.45
C SER A 54 -5.20 -8.33 4.42
N GLY A 55 -4.48 -8.82 3.41
CA GLY A 55 -3.89 -7.93 2.41
C GLY A 55 -3.77 -8.55 1.03
N GLU A 56 -3.90 -7.72 0.01
CA GLU A 56 -3.67 -8.07 -1.40
C GLU A 56 -2.84 -6.99 -2.08
N VAL A 57 -2.13 -7.38 -3.14
CA VAL A 57 -1.37 -6.46 -3.99
C VAL A 57 -2.00 -6.49 -5.37
N ARG A 58 -2.49 -5.33 -5.81
CA ARG A 58 -3.04 -5.11 -7.14
C ARG A 58 -1.99 -4.41 -7.98
N GLU A 59 -1.85 -4.84 -9.21
CA GLU A 59 -1.05 -4.15 -10.20
C GLU A 59 -1.95 -3.10 -10.83
N SER A 60 -1.52 -1.83 -10.81
CA SER A 60 -2.24 -0.77 -11.49
C SER A 60 -1.78 -0.75 -12.94
N ASP A 61 -2.32 -1.67 -13.74
CA ASP A 61 -2.14 -1.63 -15.19
C ASP A 61 -2.90 -0.44 -15.76
N SER A 62 -2.22 0.69 -15.89
CA SER A 62 -2.59 1.76 -16.81
C SER A 62 -1.32 2.41 -17.31
N ILE A 63 -0.60 1.66 -18.15
CA ILE A 63 0.41 2.19 -19.06
C ILE A 63 -0.35 2.81 -20.24
N ASP A 64 -0.94 3.98 -20.05
CA ASP A 64 -1.10 4.91 -21.18
C ASP A 64 0.21 5.69 -21.26
N VAL A 65 1.19 5.09 -21.93
CA VAL A 65 2.36 5.84 -22.41
C VAL A 65 1.83 6.72 -23.54
N VAL A 66 1.30 7.87 -23.20
CA VAL A 66 1.22 8.97 -24.15
C VAL A 66 2.65 9.48 -24.26
N THR A 67 3.40 8.92 -25.21
CA THR A 67 4.67 9.50 -25.67
C THR A 67 4.33 10.79 -26.41
N ASP A 68 4.00 11.86 -25.68
CA ASP A 68 3.98 13.19 -26.26
C ASP A 68 5.43 13.71 -26.24
N GLU A 69 6.16 13.41 -27.32
CA GLU A 69 7.55 13.81 -27.59
C GLU A 69 7.70 15.35 -27.77
N ALA A 70 6.83 16.18 -27.17
CA ALA A 70 6.76 17.62 -27.46
C ALA A 70 6.39 18.52 -26.26
N GLY A 71 6.77 18.17 -25.02
CA GLY A 71 6.58 19.02 -23.83
C GLY A 71 7.83 19.12 -22.94
N PRO A 72 8.08 20.26 -22.25
CA PRO A 72 9.32 20.49 -21.51
C PRO A 72 9.47 19.44 -20.40
N ALA A 73 10.72 19.00 -20.17
CA ALA A 73 11.15 17.95 -19.24
C ALA A 73 10.71 18.16 -17.77
N GLY A 74 9.42 18.02 -17.50
CA GLY A 74 8.81 18.28 -16.20
C GLY A 74 7.51 17.54 -15.95
N LEU A 75 7.05 16.65 -16.86
CA LEU A 75 5.92 15.78 -16.55
C LEU A 75 6.39 14.63 -15.66
N LEU A 76 6.28 14.87 -14.36
CA LEU A 76 6.33 13.87 -13.30
C LEU A 76 5.48 12.66 -13.70
N LEU A 77 6.15 11.56 -14.06
CA LEU A 77 5.58 10.22 -14.15
C LEU A 77 4.89 9.89 -12.81
N LYS A 78 3.61 10.23 -12.68
CA LYS A 78 2.73 9.75 -11.61
C LYS A 78 2.19 8.37 -12.00
N THR A 79 3.10 7.44 -12.29
CA THR A 79 2.79 6.05 -12.60
C THR A 79 2.88 5.24 -11.31
N PHE A 80 1.74 5.03 -10.65
CA PHE A 80 1.66 4.09 -9.53
C PHE A 80 1.73 2.66 -10.11
N GLY A 81 2.74 1.89 -9.72
CA GLY A 81 2.95 0.53 -10.24
C GLY A 81 2.17 -0.53 -9.47
N TYR A 82 2.05 -0.37 -8.15
CA TYR A 82 1.38 -1.33 -7.28
C TYR A 82 0.51 -0.63 -6.24
N GLU A 83 -0.67 -1.19 -6.01
CA GLU A 83 -1.58 -0.83 -4.94
C GLU A 83 -1.58 -1.96 -3.89
N VAL A 84 -1.14 -1.65 -2.67
CA VAL A 84 -1.19 -2.58 -1.54
C VAL A 84 -2.41 -2.24 -0.71
N VAL A 85 -3.37 -3.16 -0.71
CA VAL A 85 -4.65 -3.00 0.00
C VAL A 85 -4.59 -3.86 1.25
N LEU A 86 -4.71 -3.25 2.42
CA LEU A 86 -4.88 -3.93 3.69
C LEU A 86 -6.29 -3.72 4.21
N ARG A 87 -6.87 -4.77 4.79
CA ARG A 87 -8.18 -4.73 5.42
C ARG A 87 -8.02 -5.21 6.85
N LEU A 88 -8.41 -4.34 7.79
CA LEU A 88 -8.50 -4.63 9.20
C LEU A 88 -9.94 -5.01 9.54
N ARG A 89 -10.12 -6.13 10.22
CA ARG A 89 -11.43 -6.57 10.73
C ARG A 89 -11.30 -6.89 12.21
N LYS A 90 -12.30 -6.51 13.00
CA LYS A 90 -12.34 -6.95 14.40
C LYS A 90 -12.71 -8.43 14.44
N THR A 91 -11.95 -9.23 15.17
CA THR A 91 -12.38 -10.58 15.52
C THR A 91 -13.44 -10.43 16.62
N ASP A 92 -14.70 -10.68 16.29
CA ASP A 92 -15.73 -10.87 17.31
C ASP A 92 -15.32 -12.10 18.14
N SER A 93 -15.07 -11.89 19.44
CA SER A 93 -14.85 -12.96 20.42
C SER A 93 -16.18 -13.58 20.84
#